data_AF-A0A976Q1U8-F1
#
_entry.id   AF-A0A976Q1U8-F1
#
_cell.length_a   1.000
_cell.length_b   1.000
_cell.length_c   1.000
_cell.angle_alpha   90.00
_cell.angle_beta   90.00
_cell.angle_gamma   90.00
#
_symmetry.space_group_name_H-M   'P 1'
#
loop_
_entity.id
_entity.type
_entity.pdbx_description
1 polymer ?
#
loop_
_entity_poly.entity_id
_entity_poly.type
_entity_poly.pdbx_seq_one_letter_code
_entity_poly.pdbx_strand_id
1 'polypeptide(L)'
;MRISKINRDNLHFLIAEVVSQVTSLQDYFDTSSATLAQRILDRRGYAHNLKMRIHNSCMKLMAKSKESNVDTSSLRALESIASELEQVTEFCRDCVVQMGQTCEKKCFKTGDFKSSLKRVIKEIERIERAISKSDTKLALKIGQTKPVLDKTYNKILKKYTAKLRKKRRTEAFVSVLLVAHDIQQMGDALLNISQAIISANLGQTVNIDRYHSLRASIEQLESEEDISNIVVEKVAETRSGSAISAISTSNKNKNEQMAIFKDGIKRKLRDEREGLKSWHEIFPGLAPRVLSYHKRGQSAALLIEHLAGLTFEQILLHEPRPLLNETLSQLNVTLASVWNDADKKEGICTAHGAIIQTP
;
A
#
# COMPACT_ATOMS: atom_id res chain seq x y z
N MET A 1 5.98 -12.70 8.46
CA MET A 1 7.25 -12.43 7.72
C MET A 1 8.41 -13.21 8.34
N ARG A 2 9.13 -14.05 7.58
CA ARG A 2 10.33 -14.78 8.07
C ARG A 2 11.57 -13.92 7.86
N ILE A 3 12.28 -13.55 8.94
CA ILE A 3 13.49 -12.73 8.90
C ILE A 3 14.67 -13.51 9.48
N SER A 4 15.84 -13.39 8.84
CA SER A 4 17.10 -13.94 9.34
C SER A 4 17.45 -13.35 10.72
N LYS A 5 18.18 -14.09 11.56
CA LYS A 5 18.57 -13.63 12.90
C LYS A 5 19.31 -12.27 12.85
N ILE A 6 20.30 -12.16 11.95
CA ILE A 6 21.09 -10.93 11.76
C ILE A 6 20.18 -9.74 11.46
N ASN A 7 19.19 -9.92 10.59
CA ASN A 7 18.29 -8.84 10.21
C ASN A 7 17.30 -8.49 11.32
N ARG A 8 16.87 -9.48 12.11
CA ARG A 8 16.04 -9.25 13.29
C ARG A 8 16.78 -8.41 14.33
N ASP A 9 18.03 -8.76 14.62
CA ASP A 9 18.83 -8.05 15.62
C ASP A 9 19.11 -6.60 15.17
N ASN A 10 19.52 -6.39 13.91
CA ASN A 10 19.72 -5.03 13.39
C ASN A 10 18.42 -4.21 13.37
N LEU A 11 17.27 -4.83 13.03
CA LEU A 11 15.97 -4.16 13.07
C LEU A 11 15.60 -3.77 14.51
N HIS A 12 15.81 -4.65 15.47
CA HIS A 12 15.57 -4.38 16.88
C HIS A 12 16.39 -3.18 17.37
N PHE A 13 17.70 -3.16 17.07
CA PHE A 13 18.56 -2.02 17.40
C PHE A 13 18.13 -0.73 16.68
N LEU A 14 17.68 -0.83 15.43
CA LEU A 14 17.19 0.34 14.69
C LEU A 14 15.91 0.90 15.32
N ILE A 15 14.95 0.05 15.67
CA ILE A 15 13.73 0.45 16.39
C ILE A 15 14.08 1.13 17.70
N ALA A 16 14.98 0.54 18.51
CA ALA A 16 15.41 1.12 19.78
C ALA A 16 16.09 2.49 19.60
N GLU A 17 16.95 2.64 18.59
CA GLU A 17 17.59 3.91 18.26
C GLU A 17 16.56 4.99 17.88
N VAL A 18 15.60 4.65 17.01
CA VAL A 18 14.58 5.60 16.55
C VAL A 18 13.71 6.03 17.74
N VAL A 19 13.27 5.09 18.59
CA VAL A 19 12.53 5.41 19.82
C VAL A 19 13.34 6.35 20.72
N SER A 20 14.64 6.10 20.90
CA SER A 20 15.52 6.96 21.67
C SER A 20 15.63 8.37 21.07
N GLN A 21 15.71 8.52 19.74
CA GLN A 21 15.79 9.84 19.09
C GLN A 21 14.47 10.61 19.18
N VAL A 22 13.32 9.96 18.96
CA VAL A 22 12.00 10.62 19.11
C VAL A 22 11.75 11.01 20.57
N THR A 23 12.21 10.20 21.53
CA THR A 23 12.14 10.55 22.97
C THR A 23 13.03 11.74 23.28
N SER A 24 14.27 11.74 22.79
CA SER A 24 15.20 12.85 22.97
C SER A 24 14.66 14.16 22.37
N LEU A 25 13.94 14.07 21.24
CA LEU A 25 13.27 15.22 20.63
C LEU A 25 12.15 15.78 21.52
N GLN A 26 11.37 14.92 22.17
CA GLN A 26 10.36 15.36 23.14
C GLN A 26 11.01 16.12 24.30
N ASP A 27 12.07 15.55 24.88
CA ASP A 27 12.80 16.17 25.98
C ASP A 27 13.46 17.48 25.55
N TYR A 28 13.97 17.54 24.32
CA TYR A 28 14.51 18.76 23.73
C TYR A 28 13.44 19.84 23.59
N PHE A 29 12.23 19.51 23.15
CA PHE A 29 11.15 20.50 23.09
C PHE A 29 10.78 21.03 24.48
N ASP A 30 10.79 20.20 25.52
CA ASP A 30 10.47 20.64 26.88
C ASP A 30 11.59 21.46 27.54
N THR A 31 12.87 21.14 27.26
CA THR A 31 14.02 21.75 27.96
C THR A 31 14.78 22.80 27.13
N SER A 32 14.67 22.75 25.80
CA SER A 32 15.53 23.48 24.85
C SER A 32 17.03 23.29 25.14
N SER A 33 17.44 22.11 25.63
CA SER A 33 18.82 21.84 25.99
C SER A 33 19.73 21.72 24.77
N ALA A 34 20.81 22.51 24.73
CA ALA A 34 21.83 22.44 23.69
C ALA A 34 22.54 21.06 23.65
N THR A 35 22.69 20.40 24.81
CA THR A 35 23.31 19.07 24.87
C THR A 35 22.42 17.99 24.25
N LEU A 36 21.10 18.08 24.43
CA LEU A 36 20.16 17.18 23.77
C LEU A 36 20.08 17.43 22.27
N ALA A 37 20.10 18.70 21.85
CA ALA A 37 20.16 19.07 20.43
C ALA A 37 21.39 18.44 19.75
N GLN A 38 22.58 18.65 20.32
CA GLN A 38 23.81 18.10 19.77
C GLN A 38 23.78 16.57 19.72
N ARG A 39 23.28 15.93 20.78
CA ARG A 39 23.13 14.46 20.82
C ARG A 39 22.23 13.93 19.71
N ILE A 40 21.13 14.62 19.37
CA ILE A 40 20.23 14.20 18.28
C ILE A 40 20.96 14.33 16.93
N LEU A 41 21.69 15.43 16.73
CA LEU A 41 22.43 15.68 15.48
C LEU A 41 23.55 14.67 15.25
N ASP A 42 24.34 14.36 16.29
CA ASP A 42 25.51 13.47 16.20
C ASP A 42 25.14 12.00 15.94
N ARG A 43 23.92 11.58 16.28
CA ARG A 43 23.48 10.18 16.14
C ARG A 43 23.04 9.78 14.74
N ARG A 44 23.16 10.66 13.74
CA ARG A 44 22.83 10.38 12.33
C ARG A 44 23.49 9.09 11.81
N GLY A 45 24.78 8.90 12.09
CA GLY A 45 25.56 7.78 11.55
C GLY A 45 25.10 6.41 12.03
N TYR A 46 24.58 6.31 13.26
CA TYR A 46 24.24 5.01 13.84
C TYR A 46 22.98 4.39 13.19
N ALA A 47 21.89 5.15 13.07
CA ALA A 47 20.67 4.71 12.38
C ALA A 47 20.94 4.38 10.90
N HIS A 48 21.74 5.23 10.23
CA HIS A 48 22.17 4.99 8.86
C HIS A 48 22.93 3.66 8.71
N ASN A 49 23.89 3.38 9.59
CA ASN A 49 24.67 2.14 9.55
C ASN A 49 23.80 0.90 9.79
N LEU A 50 22.82 0.97 10.70
CA LEU A 50 21.88 -0.14 10.93
C LEU A 50 21.01 -0.40 9.71
N LYS A 51 20.47 0.64 9.07
CA LYS A 51 19.76 0.54 7.78
C LYS A 51 20.63 -0.13 6.73
N MET A 52 21.87 0.34 6.54
CA MET A 52 22.77 -0.21 5.52
C MET A 52 23.14 -1.68 5.79
N ARG A 53 23.26 -2.09 7.06
CA ARG A 53 23.47 -3.52 7.40
C ARG A 53 22.28 -4.39 7.00
N ILE A 54 21.06 -3.91 7.23
CA ILE A 54 19.83 -4.60 6.82
C ILE A 54 19.78 -4.71 5.29
N HIS A 55 19.95 -3.59 4.57
CA HIS A 55 19.95 -3.55 3.10
C HIS A 55 21.00 -4.50 2.50
N ASN A 56 22.25 -4.42 2.98
CA ASN A 56 23.32 -5.28 2.50
C ASN A 56 23.05 -6.77 2.77
N SER A 57 22.40 -7.10 3.88
CA SER A 57 22.00 -8.48 4.18
C SER A 57 20.86 -8.94 3.28
N CYS A 58 19.82 -8.13 3.10
CA CYS A 58 18.70 -8.42 2.18
C CYS A 58 19.21 -8.64 0.75
N MET A 59 20.05 -7.73 0.23
CA MET A 59 20.66 -7.87 -1.10
C MET A 59 21.43 -9.19 -1.25
N LYS A 60 22.24 -9.59 -0.25
CA LYS A 60 22.96 -10.87 -0.26
C LYS A 60 22.02 -12.08 -0.27
N LEU A 61 20.90 -12.00 0.46
CA LEU A 61 19.90 -13.07 0.49
C LEU A 61 19.13 -13.17 -0.83
N MET A 62 18.79 -12.03 -1.46
CA MET A 62 18.17 -11.99 -2.79
C MET A 62 19.11 -12.47 -3.90
N ALA A 63 20.41 -12.17 -3.81
CA ALA A 63 21.38 -12.67 -4.78
C ALA A 63 21.54 -14.19 -4.72
N LYS A 64 21.39 -14.79 -3.54
CA LYS A 64 21.44 -16.25 -3.32
C LYS A 64 20.14 -16.98 -3.66
N SER A 65 19.03 -16.27 -3.89
CA SER A 65 17.71 -16.89 -4.07
C SER A 65 17.43 -17.46 -5.46
N LYS A 66 18.42 -17.50 -6.37
CA LYS A 66 18.25 -18.18 -7.67
C LYS A 66 18.02 -19.70 -7.54
N GLU A 67 18.27 -20.28 -6.37
CA GLU A 67 18.17 -21.73 -6.10
C GLU A 67 17.14 -22.09 -5.00
N SER A 68 16.44 -21.11 -4.38
CA SER A 68 15.50 -21.39 -3.28
C SER A 68 14.31 -20.41 -3.23
N ASN A 69 13.18 -20.88 -2.72
CA ASN A 69 11.95 -20.12 -2.41
C ASN A 69 12.17 -19.07 -1.31
N VAL A 70 13.14 -18.16 -1.47
CA VAL A 70 13.31 -17.01 -0.58
C VAL A 70 12.18 -16.03 -0.86
N ASP A 71 11.45 -15.65 0.19
CA ASP A 71 10.41 -14.65 0.11
C ASP A 71 11.01 -13.26 -0.14
N THR A 72 11.21 -12.95 -1.43
CA THR A 72 11.73 -11.67 -1.90
C THR A 72 10.85 -10.49 -1.49
N SER A 73 9.54 -10.71 -1.32
CA SER A 73 8.61 -9.68 -0.87
C SER A 73 8.87 -9.28 0.57
N SER A 74 9.12 -10.25 1.45
CA SER A 74 9.52 -10.02 2.85
C SER A 74 10.86 -9.28 2.96
N LEU A 75 11.83 -9.59 2.09
CA LEU A 75 13.13 -8.90 2.08
C LEU A 75 12.99 -7.43 1.64
N ARG A 76 12.22 -7.18 0.57
CA ARG A 76 11.93 -5.81 0.11
C ARG A 76 11.16 -5.01 1.16
N ALA A 77 10.16 -5.62 1.79
CA ALA A 77 9.41 -4.96 2.87
C ALA A 77 10.33 -4.58 4.03
N LEU A 78 11.28 -5.44 4.39
CA LEU A 78 12.25 -5.14 5.43
C LEU A 78 13.19 -3.98 5.06
N GLU A 79 13.64 -3.92 3.80
CA GLU A 79 14.43 -2.79 3.30
C GLU A 79 13.65 -1.48 3.38
N SER A 80 12.37 -1.48 2.96
CA SER A 80 11.49 -0.32 3.09
C SER A 80 11.31 0.10 4.55
N ILE A 81 11.02 -0.84 5.46
CA ILE A 81 10.83 -0.55 6.88
C ILE A 81 12.10 0.08 7.48
N ALA A 82 13.29 -0.43 7.14
CA ALA A 82 14.55 0.11 7.62
C ALA A 82 14.81 1.54 7.10
N SER A 83 14.48 1.82 5.83
CA SER A 83 14.59 3.16 5.26
C SER A 83 13.65 4.16 5.93
N GLU A 84 12.38 3.79 6.13
CA GLU A 84 11.39 4.64 6.76
C GLU A 84 11.72 4.93 8.24
N LEU A 85 12.26 3.93 8.96
CA LEU A 85 12.76 4.13 10.31
C LEU A 85 13.92 5.13 10.37
N GLU A 86 14.86 5.06 9.42
CA GLU A 86 15.94 6.05 9.35
C GLU A 86 15.42 7.44 8.98
N GLN A 87 14.43 7.53 8.10
CA GLN A 87 13.77 8.79 7.75
C GLN A 87 13.13 9.48 8.98
N VAL A 88 12.54 8.73 9.91
CA VAL A 88 12.02 9.29 11.18
C VAL A 88 13.15 9.95 11.99
N THR A 89 14.36 9.39 11.98
CA THR A 89 15.52 10.02 12.65
C THR A 89 15.96 11.30 11.94
N GLU A 90 15.79 11.37 10.62
CA GLU A 90 16.04 12.59 9.85
C GLU A 90 15.09 13.71 10.25
N PHE A 91 13.78 13.42 10.30
CA PHE A 91 12.79 14.40 10.77
C PHE A 91 13.06 14.87 12.21
N CYS A 92 13.63 14.02 13.07
CA CYS A 92 14.05 14.46 14.40
C CYS A 92 15.17 15.51 14.35
N ARG A 93 16.15 15.33 13.45
CA ARG A 93 17.24 16.28 13.26
C ARG A 93 16.74 17.57 12.64
N ASP A 94 15.88 17.48 11.64
CA ASP A 94 15.29 18.64 10.98
C ASP A 94 14.52 19.50 11.99
N CYS A 95 13.72 18.87 12.86
CA CYS A 95 13.05 19.56 13.96
C CYS A 95 14.03 20.34 14.85
N VAL A 96 15.19 19.76 15.20
CA VAL A 96 16.22 20.42 16.03
C VAL A 96 16.85 21.59 15.27
N VAL A 97 17.18 21.42 13.99
CA VAL A 97 17.76 22.48 13.16
C VAL A 97 16.81 23.66 13.02
N GLN A 98 15.55 23.41 12.67
CA GLN A 98 14.53 24.46 12.50
C GLN A 98 14.28 25.23 13.80
N MET A 99 14.36 24.55 14.93
CA MET A 99 14.22 25.13 16.26
C MET A 99 15.42 25.99 16.66
N GLY A 100 16.64 25.47 16.46
CA GLY A 100 17.88 26.12 16.87
C GLY A 100 18.20 27.42 16.13
N GLN A 101 17.73 27.56 14.89
CA GLN A 101 18.05 28.72 14.04
C GLN A 101 17.23 29.98 14.37
N THR A 102 16.10 29.86 15.07
CA THR A 102 15.09 30.95 15.04
C THR A 102 14.20 31.04 16.27
N CYS A 103 14.07 29.98 17.06
CA CYS A 103 13.17 30.00 18.22
C CYS A 103 13.86 30.54 19.48
N GLU A 104 13.56 31.78 19.85
CA GLU A 104 13.65 32.18 21.26
C GLU A 104 12.74 31.27 22.12
N LYS A 105 13.14 30.97 23.37
CA LYS A 105 12.49 30.03 24.32
C LYS A 105 10.96 30.22 24.55
N LYS A 106 10.31 31.24 23.97
CA LYS A 106 8.89 31.61 24.13
C LYS A 106 8.06 31.50 22.84
N CYS A 107 8.51 30.82 21.78
CA CYS A 107 7.86 30.86 20.47
C CYS A 107 6.60 29.97 20.32
N PHE A 108 6.50 28.88 21.08
CA PHE A 108 5.35 27.96 21.01
C PHE A 108 5.14 27.21 22.32
N LYS A 109 4.02 26.48 22.40
CA LYS A 109 3.71 25.62 23.54
C LYS A 109 4.22 24.21 23.21
N THR A 110 5.17 23.71 24.00
CA THR A 110 5.78 22.38 23.83
C THR A 110 4.73 21.25 23.84
N GLY A 111 3.63 21.47 24.58
CA GLY A 111 2.46 20.59 24.60
C GLY A 111 1.76 20.40 23.25
N ASP A 112 1.95 21.29 22.26
CA ASP A 112 1.33 21.15 20.93
C ASP A 112 1.87 19.90 20.17
N PHE A 113 3.10 19.45 20.49
CA PHE A 113 3.77 18.34 19.79
C PHE A 113 3.93 17.06 20.62
N LYS A 114 3.95 17.18 21.95
CA LYS A 114 4.22 16.07 22.87
C LYS A 114 3.30 14.85 22.66
N SER A 115 2.00 15.08 22.46
CA SER A 115 1.05 13.98 22.22
C SER A 115 1.27 13.27 20.88
N SER A 116 1.72 14.02 19.86
CA SER A 116 2.01 13.48 18.53
C SER A 116 3.24 12.59 18.58
N LEU A 117 4.34 13.09 19.18
CA LEU A 117 5.57 12.31 19.33
C LEU A 117 5.37 11.08 20.22
N LYS A 118 4.59 11.19 21.31
CA LYS A 118 4.30 10.03 22.18
C LYS A 118 3.53 8.95 21.41
N ARG A 119 2.66 9.34 20.49
CA ARG A 119 1.97 8.41 19.59
C ARG A 119 2.92 7.78 18.59
N VAL A 120 3.83 8.56 17.99
CA VAL A 120 4.86 8.03 17.07
C VAL A 120 5.69 6.95 17.78
N ILE A 121 6.24 7.23 18.97
CA ILE A 121 7.00 6.25 19.76
C ILE A 121 6.21 4.96 19.95
N LYS A 122 4.99 5.07 20.46
CA LYS A 122 4.13 3.92 20.77
C LYS A 122 3.87 3.02 19.57
N GLU A 123 3.74 3.59 18.37
CA GLU A 123 3.50 2.80 17.16
C GLU A 123 4.80 2.23 16.57
N ILE A 124 5.94 2.91 16.74
CA ILE A 124 7.27 2.36 16.38
C ILE A 124 7.58 1.11 17.23
N GLU A 125 7.30 1.14 18.53
CA GLU A 125 7.48 -0.01 19.43
C GLU A 125 6.64 -1.24 19.04
N ARG A 126 5.59 -1.06 18.23
CA ARG A 126 4.72 -2.15 17.78
C ARG A 126 5.19 -2.84 16.52
N ILE A 127 6.14 -2.24 15.79
CA ILE A 127 6.62 -2.73 14.48
C ILE A 127 7.14 -4.17 14.60
N GLU A 128 7.99 -4.45 15.58
CA GLU A 128 8.59 -5.78 15.75
C GLU A 128 7.53 -6.86 16.02
N ARG A 129 6.53 -6.54 16.85
CA ARG A 129 5.39 -7.44 17.10
C ARG A 129 4.54 -7.64 15.85
N ALA A 130 4.28 -6.57 15.08
CA ALA A 130 3.48 -6.65 13.86
C ALA A 130 4.14 -7.57 12.81
N ILE A 131 5.46 -7.48 12.71
CA ILE A 131 6.27 -8.31 11.81
C ILE A 131 6.33 -9.77 12.27
N SER A 132 6.70 -9.99 13.54
CA SER A 132 6.94 -11.34 14.08
C SER A 132 5.69 -12.22 14.09
N LYS A 133 4.52 -11.61 14.31
CA LYS A 133 3.22 -12.30 14.32
C LYS A 133 2.48 -12.25 12.98
N SER A 134 3.06 -11.62 11.95
CA SER A 134 2.34 -11.29 10.70
C SER A 134 0.98 -10.61 11.00
N ASP A 135 0.95 -9.72 12.00
CA ASP A 135 -0.28 -9.15 12.56
C ASP A 135 -0.71 -7.95 11.73
N THR A 136 -1.53 -8.23 10.71
CA THR A 136 -2.08 -7.22 9.80
C THR A 136 -2.96 -6.19 10.53
N LYS A 137 -3.67 -6.60 11.59
CA LYS A 137 -4.50 -5.66 12.39
C LYS A 137 -3.62 -4.63 13.09
N LEU A 138 -2.49 -5.08 13.65
CA LEU A 138 -1.51 -4.19 14.26
C LEU A 138 -0.82 -3.30 13.21
N ALA A 139 -0.49 -3.85 12.04
CA ALA A 139 0.07 -3.06 10.93
C ALA A 139 -0.88 -1.93 10.51
N LEU A 140 -2.19 -2.21 10.34
CA LEU A 140 -3.19 -1.19 10.03
C LEU A 140 -3.25 -0.09 11.11
N LYS A 141 -3.16 -0.48 12.39
CA LYS A 141 -3.14 0.46 13.52
C LYS A 141 -1.94 1.39 13.50
N ILE A 142 -0.76 0.89 13.12
CA ILE A 142 0.45 1.71 12.92
C ILE A 142 0.17 2.79 11.86
N GLY A 143 -0.38 2.39 10.70
CA GLY A 143 -0.71 3.29 9.59
C GLY A 143 -1.80 4.33 9.91
N GLN A 144 -2.73 4.01 10.83
CA GLN A 144 -3.75 4.95 11.31
C GLN A 144 -3.18 6.16 12.06
N THR A 145 -1.88 6.18 12.37
CA THR A 145 -1.22 7.35 12.96
C THR A 145 -1.20 8.54 12.02
N LYS A 146 -1.01 8.31 10.71
CA LYS A 146 -0.96 9.36 9.70
C LYS A 146 -2.16 10.31 9.75
N PRO A 147 -3.42 9.84 9.58
CA PRO A 147 -4.57 10.75 9.62
C PRO A 147 -4.75 11.47 10.95
N VAL A 148 -4.23 10.91 12.06
CA VAL A 148 -4.23 11.60 13.36
C VAL A 148 -3.24 12.76 13.37
N LEU A 149 -2.02 12.54 12.88
CA LEU A 149 -0.99 13.59 12.78
C LEU A 149 -1.38 14.67 11.76
N ASP A 150 -2.02 14.31 10.65
CA ASP A 150 -2.55 15.27 9.67
C ASP A 150 -3.58 16.21 10.27
N LYS A 151 -4.49 15.67 11.10
CA LYS A 151 -5.47 16.51 11.80
C LYS A 151 -4.79 17.47 12.76
N THR A 152 -3.76 17.03 13.47
CA THR A 152 -2.98 17.90 14.37
C THR A 152 -2.23 18.96 13.60
N TYR A 153 -1.51 18.59 12.54
CA TYR A 153 -0.81 19.51 11.65
C TYR A 153 -1.74 20.58 11.09
N ASN A 154 -2.90 20.20 10.55
CA ASN A 154 -3.87 21.14 10.01
C ASN A 154 -4.40 22.16 11.05
N LYS A 155 -4.51 21.76 12.33
CA LYS A 155 -4.86 22.68 13.42
C LYS A 155 -3.74 23.68 13.69
N ILE A 156 -2.49 23.20 13.73
CA ILE A 156 -1.31 24.04 13.94
C ILE A 156 -1.14 25.01 12.76
N LEU A 157 -1.26 24.52 11.53
CA LEU A 157 -1.22 25.32 10.30
C LEU A 157 -2.21 26.48 10.38
N LYS A 158 -3.50 26.21 10.60
CA LYS A 158 -4.52 27.26 10.72
C LYS A 158 -4.18 28.28 11.83
N LYS A 159 -3.78 27.80 13.01
CA LYS A 159 -3.42 28.63 14.17
C LYS A 159 -2.24 29.57 13.86
N TYR A 160 -1.17 29.06 13.26
CA TYR A 160 0.05 29.82 13.04
C TYR A 160 -0.01 30.67 11.75
N THR A 161 -0.73 30.26 10.71
CA THR A 161 -1.05 31.13 9.56
C THR A 161 -1.84 32.36 9.99
N ALA A 162 -2.81 32.21 10.90
CA ALA A 162 -3.55 33.35 11.44
C ALA A 162 -2.64 34.31 12.24
N LYS A 163 -1.62 33.80 12.92
CA LYS A 163 -0.62 34.63 13.62
C LYS A 163 0.36 35.31 12.66
N LEU A 164 0.80 34.61 11.61
CA LEU A 164 1.66 35.18 10.56
C LEU A 164 1.04 36.40 9.88
N ARG A 165 -0.28 36.37 9.63
CA ARG A 165 -1.03 37.52 9.09
C ARG A 165 -0.93 38.78 9.95
N LYS A 166 -0.66 38.64 11.26
CA LYS A 166 -0.47 39.77 12.20
C LYS A 166 0.95 40.37 12.15
N LYS A 167 1.84 39.88 11.26
CA LYS A 167 3.20 40.39 10.97
C LYS A 167 4.11 40.58 12.19
N ARG A 168 4.01 39.71 13.19
CA ARG A 168 4.91 39.69 14.37
C ARG A 168 5.55 38.31 14.51
N ARG A 169 6.84 38.25 14.85
CA ARG A 169 7.60 37.00 15.08
C ARG A 169 7.44 35.99 13.94
N THR A 170 7.54 36.47 12.70
CA THR A 170 7.28 35.70 11.48
C THR A 170 8.20 34.49 11.37
N GLU A 171 9.50 34.69 11.57
CA GLU A 171 10.51 33.64 11.45
C GLU A 171 10.24 32.50 12.45
N ALA A 172 9.99 32.85 13.72
CA ALA A 172 9.64 31.87 14.75
C ALA A 172 8.38 31.05 14.40
N PHE A 173 7.37 31.66 13.78
CA PHE A 173 6.17 30.94 13.36
C PHE A 173 6.41 30.07 12.13
N VAL A 174 7.30 30.46 11.23
CA VAL A 174 7.74 29.61 10.12
C VAL A 174 8.45 28.37 10.67
N SER A 175 9.40 28.52 11.60
CA SER A 175 10.08 27.37 12.23
C SER A 175 9.11 26.41 12.91
N VAL A 176 8.10 26.93 13.61
CA VAL A 176 7.05 26.09 14.23
C VAL A 176 6.23 25.32 13.19
N LEU A 177 5.94 25.93 12.03
CA LEU A 177 5.23 25.26 10.94
C LEU A 177 6.09 24.17 10.29
N LEU A 178 7.39 24.41 10.12
CA LEU A 178 8.33 23.41 9.59
C LEU A 178 8.46 22.22 10.55
N VAL A 179 8.64 22.47 11.85
CA VAL A 179 8.62 21.40 12.88
C VAL A 179 7.30 20.62 12.85
N ALA A 180 6.16 21.32 12.72
CA ALA A 180 4.86 20.66 12.63
C ALA A 180 4.74 19.77 11.37
N HIS A 181 5.35 20.21 10.27
CA HIS A 181 5.40 19.43 9.03
C HIS A 181 6.29 18.20 9.20
N ASP A 182 7.50 18.33 9.76
CA ASP A 182 8.41 17.19 9.99
C ASP A 182 7.77 16.11 10.87
N ILE A 183 7.04 16.51 11.91
CA ILE A 183 6.28 15.56 12.75
C ILE A 183 5.13 14.91 11.96
N GLN A 184 4.48 15.64 11.06
CA GLN A 184 3.48 15.07 10.17
C GLN A 184 4.10 14.07 9.18
N GLN A 185 5.30 14.33 8.69
CA GLN A 185 6.05 13.43 7.81
C GLN A 185 6.47 12.13 8.53
N MET A 186 6.70 12.14 9.84
CA MET A 186 6.83 10.89 10.62
C MET A 186 5.58 10.00 10.50
N GLY A 187 4.41 10.60 10.31
CA GLY A 187 3.16 9.88 10.04
C GLY A 187 3.17 9.18 8.68
N ASP A 188 3.73 9.81 7.63
CA ASP A 188 3.92 9.18 6.32
C ASP A 188 4.83 7.97 6.43
N ALA A 189 5.95 8.10 7.13
CA ALA A 189 6.87 6.99 7.37
C ALA A 189 6.18 5.80 8.06
N LEU A 190 5.34 6.05 9.08
CA LEU A 190 4.56 5.00 9.74
C LEU A 190 3.52 4.36 8.82
N LEU A 191 2.92 5.13 7.91
CA LEU A 191 2.02 4.60 6.89
C LEU A 191 2.76 3.70 5.90
N ASN A 192 3.94 4.11 5.45
CA ASN A 192 4.78 3.32 4.55
C ASN A 192 5.25 2.02 5.22
N ILE A 193 5.66 2.08 6.50
CA ILE A 193 5.99 0.89 7.31
C ILE A 193 4.78 -0.06 7.40
N SER A 194 3.59 0.49 7.69
CA SER A 194 2.35 -0.29 7.73
C SER A 194 2.09 -1.02 6.41
N GLN A 195 2.22 -0.32 5.28
CA GLN A 195 2.03 -0.89 3.95
C GLN A 195 3.08 -1.95 3.61
N ALA A 196 4.34 -1.75 4.01
CA ALA A 196 5.40 -2.73 3.83
C ALA A 196 5.11 -4.02 4.62
N ILE A 197 4.66 -3.92 5.88
CA ILE A 197 4.27 -5.10 6.68
C ILE A 197 3.08 -5.83 6.04
N ILE A 198 2.05 -5.09 5.60
CA ILE A 198 0.88 -5.68 4.93
C ILE A 198 1.30 -6.38 3.63
N SER A 199 2.18 -5.74 2.84
CA SER A 199 2.70 -6.29 1.60
C SER A 199 3.44 -7.61 1.83
N ALA A 200 4.31 -7.65 2.85
CA ALA A 200 5.00 -8.89 3.23
C ALA A 200 4.04 -9.99 3.70
N ASN A 201 2.97 -9.64 4.42
CA ASN A 201 1.97 -10.61 4.86
C ASN A 201 1.14 -11.16 3.68
N LEU A 202 0.95 -10.38 2.63
CA LEU A 202 0.22 -10.78 1.42
C LEU A 202 1.11 -11.38 0.32
N GLY A 203 2.43 -11.36 0.47
CA GLY A 203 3.37 -11.83 -0.56
C GLY A 203 3.46 -10.92 -1.80
N GLN A 204 2.82 -9.75 -1.79
CA GLN A 204 2.81 -8.82 -2.92
C GLN A 204 2.72 -7.37 -2.45
N THR A 205 3.18 -6.44 -3.28
CA THR A 205 3.14 -5.00 -2.99
C THR A 205 1.71 -4.48 -2.98
N VAL A 206 1.25 -3.94 -1.85
CA VAL A 206 -0.11 -3.45 -1.64
C VAL A 206 -0.09 -2.17 -0.79
N ASN A 207 -0.79 -1.13 -1.26
CA ASN A 207 -1.06 0.05 -0.44
C ASN A 207 -2.32 -0.15 0.44
N ILE A 208 -2.50 0.69 1.45
CA ILE A 208 -3.57 0.51 2.43
C ILE A 208 -4.98 0.61 1.81
N ASP A 209 -5.15 1.42 0.77
CA ASP A 209 -6.46 1.60 0.13
C ASP A 209 -6.86 0.39 -0.72
N ARG A 210 -5.90 -0.19 -1.43
CA ARG A 210 -6.04 -1.46 -2.13
C ARG A 210 -6.36 -2.58 -1.15
N TYR A 211 -5.65 -2.64 -0.02
CA TYR A 211 -5.94 -3.63 1.03
C TYR A 211 -7.39 -3.56 1.52
N HIS A 212 -7.88 -2.37 1.86
CA HIS A 212 -9.26 -2.19 2.31
C HIS A 212 -10.28 -2.54 1.22
N SER A 213 -10.00 -2.18 -0.03
CA SER A 213 -10.90 -2.48 -1.15
C SER A 213 -10.96 -3.99 -1.42
N LEU A 214 -9.81 -4.68 -1.30
CA LEU A 214 -9.71 -6.13 -1.38
C LEU A 214 -10.50 -6.81 -0.25
N ARG A 215 -10.28 -6.41 1.01
CA ARG A 215 -11.02 -6.91 2.18
C ARG A 215 -12.53 -6.76 2.03
N ALA A 216 -12.99 -5.55 1.68
CA ALA A 216 -14.41 -5.29 1.50
C ALA A 216 -15.03 -6.10 0.35
N SER A 217 -14.25 -6.40 -0.71
CA SER A 217 -14.71 -7.20 -1.83
C SER A 217 -14.83 -8.69 -1.49
N ILE A 218 -13.95 -9.18 -0.62
CA ILE A 218 -13.93 -10.56 -0.11
C ILE A 218 -15.05 -10.80 0.91
N GLU A 219 -15.26 -9.87 1.84
CA GLU A 219 -16.32 -9.94 2.87
C GLU A 219 -17.73 -10.02 2.25
N GLN A 220 -17.89 -9.62 0.98
CA GLN A 220 -19.13 -9.78 0.23
C GLN A 220 -19.32 -11.17 -0.38
N LEU A 221 -18.25 -11.99 -0.46
CA LEU A 221 -18.28 -13.33 -1.06
C LEU A 221 -18.29 -14.48 -0.04
N GLU A 222 -17.64 -14.31 1.12
CA GLU A 222 -17.46 -15.38 2.11
C GLU A 222 -17.83 -14.92 3.53
N SER A 223 -18.26 -15.86 4.40
CA SER A 223 -18.46 -15.62 5.84
C SER A 223 -17.13 -15.32 6.55
N GLU A 224 -17.18 -14.60 7.68
CA GLU A 224 -15.99 -14.08 8.39
C GLU A 224 -14.91 -15.12 8.72
N GLU A 225 -15.27 -16.42 8.82
CA GLU A 225 -14.37 -17.52 9.19
C GLU A 225 -13.43 -17.99 8.06
N ASP A 226 -13.75 -17.75 6.77
CA ASP A 226 -12.94 -18.25 5.63
C ASP A 226 -11.85 -17.26 5.15
N ILE A 227 -11.93 -16.00 5.59
CA ILE A 227 -11.06 -14.91 5.12
C ILE A 227 -9.58 -15.12 5.48
N SER A 228 -9.28 -15.90 6.53
CA SER A 228 -7.89 -16.19 6.94
C SER A 228 -7.14 -17.13 5.98
N ASN A 229 -7.85 -17.80 5.07
CA ASN A 229 -7.30 -18.80 4.16
C ASN A 229 -7.12 -18.30 2.73
N ILE A 230 -7.29 -16.99 2.50
CA ILE A 230 -7.22 -16.42 1.16
C ILE A 230 -5.77 -16.15 0.76
N VAL A 231 -5.38 -16.74 -0.37
CA VAL A 231 -4.13 -16.48 -1.05
C VAL A 231 -4.41 -15.48 -2.17
N VAL A 232 -3.58 -14.43 -2.24
CA VAL A 232 -3.70 -13.39 -3.25
C VAL A 232 -2.42 -13.43 -4.07
N GLU A 233 -2.53 -13.66 -5.37
CA GLU A 233 -1.39 -13.74 -6.28
C GLU A 233 -1.51 -12.67 -7.34
N LYS A 234 -0.39 -12.02 -7.65
CA LYS A 234 -0.37 -11.00 -8.70
C LYS A 234 -0.36 -11.67 -10.07
N VAL A 235 -1.36 -11.38 -10.90
CA VAL A 235 -1.50 -11.94 -12.25
C VAL A 235 -0.92 -10.99 -13.30
N ALA A 236 -1.23 -9.70 -13.20
CA ALA A 236 -0.79 -8.71 -14.18
C ALA A 236 -0.74 -7.30 -13.60
N GLU A 237 -0.11 -6.38 -14.33
CA GLU A 237 -0.18 -4.94 -14.10
C GLU A 237 -0.72 -4.24 -15.33
N THR A 238 -1.61 -3.28 -15.12
CA THR A 238 -2.09 -2.43 -16.20
C THR A 238 -1.15 -1.24 -16.40
N ARG A 239 -1.10 -0.72 -17.62
CA ARG A 239 -0.35 0.52 -17.94
C ARG A 239 -0.79 1.73 -17.13
N SER A 240 -1.99 1.69 -16.53
CA SER A 240 -2.48 2.75 -15.64
C SER A 240 -2.05 2.57 -14.17
N GLY A 241 -1.24 1.56 -13.86
CA GLY A 241 -0.75 1.29 -12.51
C GLY A 241 -1.71 0.50 -11.61
N SER A 242 -2.78 -0.07 -12.16
CA SER A 242 -3.65 -1.00 -11.43
C SER A 242 -3.03 -2.40 -11.46
N ALA A 243 -2.84 -3.04 -10.31
CA ALA A 243 -2.48 -4.45 -10.30
C ALA A 243 -3.73 -5.33 -10.35
N ILE A 244 -3.67 -6.41 -11.13
CA ILE A 244 -4.68 -7.45 -11.22
C ILE A 244 -4.18 -8.63 -10.39
N SER A 245 -5.01 -9.10 -9.47
CA SER A 245 -4.65 -10.20 -8.57
C SER A 245 -5.65 -11.35 -8.68
N ALA A 246 -5.17 -12.58 -8.73
CA ALA A 246 -5.99 -13.77 -8.52
C ALA A 246 -6.22 -13.96 -7.01
N ILE A 247 -7.43 -14.40 -6.67
CA ILE A 247 -7.85 -14.78 -5.32
C ILE A 247 -8.14 -16.28 -5.34
N SER A 248 -7.53 -17.02 -4.42
CA SER A 248 -7.79 -18.46 -4.21
C SER A 248 -7.89 -18.78 -2.72
N THR A 249 -8.58 -19.87 -2.39
CA THR A 249 -8.69 -20.39 -1.02
C THR A 249 -7.68 -21.51 -0.80
N SER A 250 -6.91 -21.45 0.28
CA SER A 250 -5.83 -22.40 0.58
C SER A 250 -6.28 -23.86 0.78
N ASN A 251 -7.58 -24.08 1.02
CA ASN A 251 -8.19 -25.38 1.31
C ASN A 251 -8.82 -26.08 0.09
N LYS A 252 -8.95 -25.40 -1.07
CA LYS A 252 -9.39 -26.03 -2.32
C LYS A 252 -8.17 -26.41 -3.15
N ASN A 253 -8.28 -27.45 -3.97
CA ASN A 253 -7.18 -27.92 -4.84
C ASN A 253 -6.50 -26.72 -5.51
N LYS A 254 -5.15 -26.69 -5.48
CA LYS A 254 -4.27 -25.56 -5.90
C LYS A 254 -4.56 -24.95 -7.29
N ASN A 255 -5.44 -25.56 -8.10
CA ASN A 255 -5.77 -25.13 -9.45
C ASN A 255 -7.11 -24.38 -9.58
N GLU A 256 -7.91 -24.23 -8.52
CA GLU A 256 -9.14 -23.42 -8.58
C GLU A 256 -8.87 -22.00 -8.06
N GLN A 257 -8.42 -21.13 -8.98
CA GLN A 257 -8.54 -19.69 -8.76
C GLN A 257 -10.04 -19.34 -8.72
N MET A 258 -10.45 -18.67 -7.65
CA MET A 258 -11.85 -18.36 -7.39
C MET A 258 -12.30 -17.10 -8.13
N ALA A 259 -11.44 -16.07 -8.15
CA ALA A 259 -11.80 -14.78 -8.68
C ALA A 259 -10.58 -13.94 -9.08
N ILE A 260 -10.80 -12.98 -9.96
CA ILE A 260 -9.84 -11.94 -10.34
C ILE A 260 -10.26 -10.61 -9.70
N PHE A 261 -9.39 -10.09 -8.85
CA PHE A 261 -9.50 -8.79 -8.22
C PHE A 261 -8.81 -7.71 -9.04
N LYS A 262 -9.53 -6.62 -9.27
CA LYS A 262 -9.06 -5.43 -9.97
C LYS A 262 -9.44 -4.18 -9.20
N ASP A 263 -8.51 -3.25 -9.04
CA ASP A 263 -8.74 -1.93 -8.44
C ASP A 263 -8.32 -0.81 -9.40
N GLY A 264 -8.81 0.41 -9.19
CA GLY A 264 -8.43 1.54 -10.01
C GLY A 264 -9.45 2.66 -10.06
N ILE A 265 -9.36 3.48 -11.10
CA ILE A 265 -10.21 4.66 -11.30
C ILE A 265 -11.68 4.23 -11.42
N LYS A 266 -12.53 4.85 -10.58
CA LYS A 266 -13.96 4.51 -10.46
C LYS A 266 -14.70 4.51 -11.79
N ARG A 267 -14.47 5.50 -12.65
CA ARG A 267 -15.14 5.61 -13.96
C ARG A 267 -14.80 4.40 -14.84
N LYS A 268 -13.52 4.09 -15.00
CA LYS A 268 -13.07 2.95 -15.82
C LYS A 268 -13.64 1.62 -15.33
N LEU A 269 -13.60 1.38 -14.02
CA LEU A 269 -14.14 0.13 -13.46
C LEU A 269 -15.67 0.05 -13.49
N ARG A 270 -16.37 1.19 -13.47
CA ARG A 270 -17.82 1.21 -13.69
C ARG A 270 -18.13 0.82 -15.14
N ASP A 271 -17.46 1.44 -16.10
CA ASP A 271 -17.68 1.20 -17.52
C ASP A 271 -17.36 -0.28 -17.86
N GLU A 272 -16.30 -0.84 -17.25
CA GLU A 272 -15.98 -2.28 -17.34
C GLU A 272 -17.06 -3.17 -16.73
N ARG A 273 -17.56 -2.85 -15.52
CA ARG A 273 -18.67 -3.58 -14.89
C ARG A 273 -19.92 -3.56 -15.76
N GLU A 274 -20.27 -2.41 -16.32
CA GLU A 274 -21.43 -2.24 -17.20
C GLU A 274 -21.27 -3.05 -18.49
N GLY A 275 -20.08 -3.03 -19.10
CA GLY A 275 -19.75 -3.88 -20.24
C GLY A 275 -19.87 -5.38 -19.94
N LEU A 276 -19.31 -5.83 -18.81
CA LEU A 276 -19.41 -7.24 -18.39
C LEU A 276 -20.86 -7.66 -18.13
N LYS A 277 -21.66 -6.80 -17.50
CA LYS A 277 -23.10 -7.06 -17.28
C LYS A 277 -23.87 -7.13 -18.58
N SER A 278 -23.63 -6.18 -19.50
CA SER A 278 -24.26 -6.16 -20.81
C SER A 278 -23.97 -7.46 -21.58
N TRP A 279 -22.71 -7.89 -21.62
CA TRP A 279 -22.34 -9.15 -22.28
C TRP A 279 -22.93 -10.38 -21.61
N HIS A 280 -23.00 -10.39 -20.27
CA HIS A 280 -23.64 -11.49 -19.55
C HIS A 280 -25.15 -11.54 -19.80
N GLU A 281 -25.80 -10.38 -19.97
CA GLU A 281 -27.19 -10.29 -20.38
C GLU A 281 -27.39 -10.73 -21.82
N ILE A 282 -26.51 -10.32 -22.75
CA ILE A 282 -26.58 -10.65 -24.19
C ILE A 282 -26.35 -12.15 -24.41
N PHE A 283 -25.22 -12.67 -23.94
CA PHE A 283 -24.77 -14.05 -24.11
C PHE A 283 -24.21 -14.60 -22.79
N PRO A 284 -25.05 -15.25 -21.95
CA PRO A 284 -24.61 -15.82 -20.69
C PRO A 284 -23.47 -16.82 -20.88
N GLY A 285 -22.38 -16.66 -20.12
CA GLY A 285 -21.19 -17.53 -20.19
C GLY A 285 -20.07 -17.02 -21.11
N LEU A 286 -20.29 -15.98 -21.92
CA LEU A 286 -19.23 -15.37 -22.74
C LEU A 286 -18.31 -14.47 -21.90
N ALA A 287 -18.91 -13.58 -21.09
CA ALA A 287 -18.18 -12.67 -20.22
C ALA A 287 -18.15 -13.20 -18.78
N PRO A 288 -17.05 -12.98 -18.04
CA PRO A 288 -16.95 -13.39 -16.65
C PRO A 288 -18.00 -12.67 -15.80
N ARG A 289 -18.55 -13.37 -14.80
CA ARG A 289 -19.53 -12.79 -13.89
C ARG A 289 -18.89 -11.76 -12.97
N VAL A 290 -19.60 -10.66 -12.74
CA VAL A 290 -19.24 -9.70 -11.69
C VAL A 290 -19.67 -10.26 -10.34
N LEU A 291 -18.71 -10.59 -9.49
CA LEU A 291 -18.93 -11.15 -8.17
C LEU A 291 -19.17 -10.05 -7.14
N SER A 292 -18.34 -9.01 -7.15
CA SER A 292 -18.51 -7.86 -6.26
C SER A 292 -17.98 -6.57 -6.87
N TYR A 293 -18.51 -5.44 -6.39
CA TYR A 293 -18.09 -4.11 -6.84
C TYR A 293 -18.21 -3.11 -5.70
N HIS A 294 -17.07 -2.54 -5.31
CA HIS A 294 -16.96 -1.63 -4.17
C HIS A 294 -16.41 -0.27 -4.62
N LYS A 295 -16.97 0.83 -4.09
CA LYS A 295 -16.54 2.20 -4.41
C LYS A 295 -15.91 2.84 -3.20
N ARG A 296 -14.78 3.54 -3.37
CA ARG A 296 -14.15 4.33 -2.32
C ARG A 296 -13.52 5.61 -2.90
N GLY A 297 -14.16 6.75 -2.63
CA GLY A 297 -13.73 8.04 -3.19
C GLY A 297 -13.75 8.05 -4.72
N GLN A 298 -12.60 8.36 -5.33
CA GLN A 298 -12.41 8.34 -6.79
C GLN A 298 -11.94 6.98 -7.34
N SER A 299 -11.78 5.99 -6.47
CA SER A 299 -11.38 4.64 -6.82
C SER A 299 -12.54 3.65 -6.65
N ALA A 300 -12.43 2.52 -7.32
CA ALA A 300 -13.29 1.36 -7.12
C ALA A 300 -12.46 0.08 -7.10
N ALA A 301 -13.08 -0.99 -6.65
CA ALA A 301 -12.61 -2.36 -6.79
C ALA A 301 -13.72 -3.20 -7.42
N LEU A 302 -13.30 -4.13 -8.27
CA LEU A 302 -14.14 -5.03 -9.03
C LEU A 302 -13.57 -6.44 -8.85
N LEU A 303 -14.43 -7.36 -8.45
CA LEU A 303 -14.11 -8.77 -8.34
C LEU A 303 -14.92 -9.51 -9.41
N ILE A 304 -14.22 -10.21 -10.29
CA ILE A 304 -14.83 -10.96 -11.38
C ILE A 304 -14.48 -12.43 -11.27
N GLU A 305 -15.33 -13.27 -11.83
CA GLU A 305 -15.07 -14.71 -11.98
C GLU A 305 -13.75 -14.97 -12.69
N HIS A 306 -12.99 -15.94 -12.19
CA HIS A 306 -11.83 -16.46 -12.91
C HIS A 306 -12.29 -17.49 -13.95
N LEU A 307 -11.93 -17.28 -15.22
CA LEU A 307 -12.20 -18.23 -16.29
C LEU A 307 -11.00 -19.16 -16.45
N ALA A 308 -11.15 -20.42 -16.05
CA ALA A 308 -10.12 -21.44 -16.22
C ALA A 308 -9.99 -21.85 -17.69
N GLY A 309 -8.76 -22.14 -18.12
CA GLY A 309 -8.46 -22.60 -19.47
C GLY A 309 -7.19 -21.97 -20.04
N LEU A 310 -6.88 -22.34 -21.28
CA LEU A 310 -5.80 -21.72 -22.05
C LEU A 310 -6.37 -20.55 -22.86
N THR A 311 -5.59 -19.47 -22.94
CA THR A 311 -5.89 -18.39 -23.89
C THR A 311 -5.67 -18.88 -25.33
N PHE A 312 -6.40 -18.29 -26.28
CA PHE A 312 -6.19 -18.62 -27.69
C PHE A 312 -4.75 -18.39 -28.14
N GLU A 313 -4.09 -17.34 -27.63
CA GLU A 313 -2.68 -17.06 -27.88
C GLU A 313 -1.77 -18.20 -27.41
N GLN A 314 -1.99 -18.74 -26.21
CA GLN A 314 -1.21 -19.88 -25.70
C GLN A 314 -1.40 -21.12 -26.59
N ILE A 315 -2.64 -21.40 -27.00
CA ILE A 315 -2.94 -22.53 -27.89
C ILE A 315 -2.23 -22.35 -29.24
N LEU A 316 -2.26 -21.13 -29.79
CA LEU A 316 -1.63 -20.81 -31.06
C LEU A 316 -0.10 -20.94 -31.01
N LEU A 317 0.53 -20.53 -29.91
CA LEU A 317 1.99 -20.47 -29.79
C LEU A 317 2.63 -21.76 -29.27
N HIS A 318 1.91 -22.55 -28.48
CA HIS A 318 2.52 -23.61 -27.66
C HIS A 318 1.86 -24.98 -27.79
N GLU A 319 0.61 -25.07 -28.23
CA GLU A 319 -0.14 -26.32 -28.21
C GLU A 319 -0.11 -27.07 -29.56
N PRO A 320 -0.37 -28.39 -29.58
CA PRO A 320 -0.40 -29.18 -30.80
C PRO A 320 -1.46 -28.74 -31.81
N ARG A 321 -1.16 -28.88 -33.11
CA ARG A 321 -2.07 -28.53 -34.22
C ARG A 321 -3.50 -29.11 -34.09
N PRO A 322 -3.72 -30.35 -33.61
CA PRO A 322 -5.07 -30.86 -33.40
C PRO A 322 -5.90 -29.99 -32.45
N LEU A 323 -5.32 -29.57 -31.31
CA LEU A 323 -5.99 -28.72 -30.32
C LEU A 323 -6.26 -27.32 -30.89
N LEU A 324 -5.31 -26.77 -31.66
CA LEU A 324 -5.51 -25.49 -32.35
C LEU A 324 -6.67 -25.54 -33.34
N ASN A 325 -6.76 -26.60 -34.16
CA ASN A 325 -7.83 -26.76 -35.14
C ASN A 325 -9.21 -26.92 -34.46
N GLU A 326 -9.27 -27.71 -33.40
CA GLU A 326 -10.49 -27.85 -32.58
C GLU A 326 -10.89 -26.50 -31.97
N THR A 327 -9.94 -25.77 -31.40
CA THR A 327 -10.17 -24.44 -30.80
C THR A 327 -10.66 -23.44 -31.84
N LEU A 328 -10.08 -23.41 -33.04
CA LEU A 328 -10.52 -22.55 -34.14
C LEU A 328 -11.95 -22.89 -34.60
N SER A 329 -12.28 -24.18 -34.69
CA SER A 329 -13.63 -24.62 -35.04
C SER A 329 -14.64 -24.16 -33.99
N GLN A 330 -14.36 -24.37 -32.71
CA GLN A 330 -15.21 -23.93 -31.61
C GLN A 330 -15.33 -22.39 -31.54
N LEU A 331 -14.24 -21.66 -31.79
CA LEU A 331 -14.24 -20.21 -31.83
C LEU A 331 -15.15 -19.68 -32.94
N ASN A 332 -15.09 -20.26 -34.14
CA ASN A 332 -15.97 -19.89 -35.26
C ASN A 332 -17.45 -20.14 -34.93
N VAL A 333 -17.78 -21.29 -34.34
CA VAL A 333 -19.15 -21.59 -33.89
C VAL A 333 -19.61 -20.57 -32.85
N THR A 334 -18.76 -20.27 -31.87
CA THR A 334 -19.07 -19.31 -30.81
C THR A 334 -19.28 -17.91 -31.36
N LEU A 335 -18.40 -17.42 -32.24
CA LEU A 335 -18.52 -16.10 -32.85
C LEU A 335 -19.79 -15.97 -33.70
N ALA A 336 -20.15 -16.99 -34.48
CA ALA A 336 -21.39 -17.01 -35.25
C ALA A 336 -22.62 -16.96 -34.34
N SER A 337 -22.60 -17.71 -33.23
CA SER A 337 -23.68 -17.70 -32.23
C SER A 337 -23.82 -16.34 -31.57
N VAL A 338 -22.71 -15.75 -31.12
CA VAL A 338 -22.68 -14.41 -30.50
C VAL A 338 -23.19 -13.33 -31.46
N TRP A 339 -22.77 -13.38 -32.73
CA TRP A 339 -23.24 -12.45 -33.76
C TRP A 339 -24.77 -12.48 -33.90
N ASN A 340 -25.34 -13.68 -34.02
CA ASN A 340 -26.79 -13.86 -34.16
C ASN A 340 -27.59 -13.43 -32.93
N ASP A 341 -27.06 -13.60 -31.73
CA ASP A 341 -27.77 -13.26 -30.49
C ASP A 341 -27.59 -11.78 -30.09
N ALA A 342 -26.47 -11.15 -30.44
CA ALA A 342 -26.29 -9.71 -30.31
C ALA A 342 -27.26 -8.94 -31.24
N ASP A 343 -27.39 -9.39 -32.50
CA ASP A 343 -28.26 -8.76 -33.51
C ASP A 343 -29.75 -8.84 -33.12
N LYS A 344 -30.18 -9.94 -32.46
CA LYS A 344 -31.54 -10.07 -31.92
C LYS A 344 -31.86 -9.11 -30.77
N LYS A 345 -30.84 -8.62 -30.03
CA LYS A 345 -31.03 -7.73 -28.87
C LYS A 345 -30.86 -6.25 -29.19
N GLU A 346 -30.16 -5.89 -30.27
CA GLU A 346 -30.07 -4.50 -30.76
C GLU A 346 -31.41 -3.91 -31.25
N GLY A 347 -32.48 -4.72 -31.33
CA GLY A 347 -33.86 -4.21 -31.44
C GLY A 347 -34.32 -3.36 -30.25
N ILE A 348 -33.57 -3.30 -29.14
CA ILE A 348 -33.87 -2.50 -27.96
C ILE A 348 -32.55 -1.83 -27.50
N CYS A 349 -32.44 -0.51 -27.69
CA CYS A 349 -31.34 0.39 -27.28
C CYS A 349 -30.14 0.56 -28.24
N THR A 350 -30.39 1.05 -29.45
CA THR A 350 -29.39 1.78 -30.25
C THR A 350 -29.20 3.20 -29.71
N ALA A 351 -28.28 3.37 -28.78
CA ALA A 351 -27.49 4.59 -28.66
C ALA A 351 -26.23 4.24 -27.88
N HIS A 352 -25.12 4.08 -28.60
CA HIS A 352 -23.74 4.49 -28.29
C HIS A 352 -22.76 3.51 -28.94
N GLY A 353 -22.24 3.89 -30.11
CA GLY A 353 -20.89 3.50 -30.49
C GLY A 353 -20.71 2.64 -31.74
N ALA A 354 -21.40 2.94 -32.84
CA ALA A 354 -20.88 2.60 -34.16
C ALA A 354 -19.88 3.68 -34.61
N ILE A 355 -18.59 3.46 -34.39
CA ILE A 355 -17.54 4.06 -35.21
C ILE A 355 -16.69 2.91 -35.73
N ILE A 356 -17.07 2.40 -36.90
CA ILE A 356 -16.13 1.76 -37.81
C ILE A 356 -16.02 2.72 -38.99
N GLN A 357 -15.01 3.58 -38.93
CA GLN A 357 -14.43 4.15 -40.14
C GLN A 357 -13.17 3.34 -40.45
N THR A 358 -13.21 2.66 -41.57
CA THR A 358 -12.03 2.24 -42.34
C THR A 358 -12.28 2.69 -43.78
N PRO A 359 -11.19 2.97 -44.52
CA PRO A 359 -10.89 4.22 -45.21
C PRO A 359 -11.90 4.70 -46.26
#